data_AF-A0A1Y2BGQ0-F1
#
_entry.id   AF-A0A1Y2BGQ0-F1
#
_cell.length_a   1.000
_cell.length_b   1.000
_cell.length_c   1.000
_cell.angle_alpha   90.00
_cell.angle_beta   90.00
_cell.angle_gamma   90.00
#
_symmetry.space_group_name_H-M   'P 1'
#
loop_
_entity.id
_entity.type
_entity.pdbx_description
1 polymer ?
#
loop_
_entity_poly.entity_id
_entity_poly.type
_entity_poly.pdbx_seq_one_letter_code
_entity_poly.pdbx_strand_id
1 'polypeptide(L)'
;MNLTNTSDAPLWDDYFSESLRLDEIDFCIVLIVSLVQLLVLGLLIKSERTVVRQKPSPKALTSVNVLILLMIVSNCFVSGFKFYTWKSINDTFLLIVYSTVMNFSLSVHLFVLVCYTWIRGIPVIQQCFPWAYPMLKGCLILFGLIQFVAFLASVATNVSLVVSSLSAYWEALAQINLYLSFTIDAYIFVFDIVVILFYLRYLASISKEPAIHDIQRLKIISRYGIVSCLWLELWLSSYVAFNSFSSQTIPSVGISAYLAASGFFNLGILIYVSIQLAMKWFLVKEKKLRLSIVLEMQKQHRR
;
A
#
# COMPACT_ATOMS: atom_id res chain seq x y z
N MET A 1 -39.38 -1.69 -4.53
CA MET A 1 -39.55 -2.98 -3.83
C MET A 1 -40.45 -2.73 -2.63
N ASN A 2 -41.60 -3.42 -2.54
CA ASN A 2 -42.54 -3.28 -1.41
C ASN A 2 -41.98 -4.03 -0.19
N LEU A 3 -41.54 -3.28 0.81
CA LEU A 3 -41.13 -3.75 2.14
C LEU A 3 -42.36 -3.89 3.03
N THR A 4 -43.01 -5.05 3.07
CA THR A 4 -43.90 -5.38 4.20
C THR A 4 -43.89 -6.88 4.45
N ASN A 5 -43.55 -7.24 5.69
CA ASN A 5 -43.69 -8.54 6.35
C ASN A 5 -42.67 -9.65 6.03
N THR A 6 -41.46 -9.50 6.60
CA THR A 6 -40.76 -10.60 7.28
C THR A 6 -40.32 -10.11 8.65
N SER A 7 -40.58 -10.91 9.69
CA SER A 7 -40.20 -10.67 11.09
C SER A 7 -38.71 -10.92 11.37
N ASP A 8 -37.87 -10.73 10.36
CA ASP A 8 -36.44 -10.95 10.44
C ASP A 8 -35.78 -9.59 10.65
N ALA A 9 -35.32 -9.30 11.87
CA ALA A 9 -34.38 -8.21 12.06
C ALA A 9 -33.15 -8.44 11.13
N PRO A 10 -32.55 -7.40 10.56
CA PRO A 10 -31.59 -7.56 9.46
C PRO A 10 -30.33 -8.24 9.99
N LEU A 11 -30.00 -9.42 9.45
CA LEU A 11 -28.81 -10.21 9.79
C LEU A 11 -27.49 -9.42 9.77
N TRP A 12 -27.47 -8.25 9.15
CA TRP A 12 -26.32 -7.37 9.01
C TRP A 12 -26.28 -6.18 9.98
N ASP A 13 -27.34 -5.90 10.75
CA ASP A 13 -27.39 -4.69 11.60
C ASP A 13 -26.28 -4.68 12.67
N ASP A 14 -26.06 -5.82 13.30
CA ASP A 14 -24.96 -5.99 14.27
C ASP A 14 -23.58 -5.83 13.60
N TYR A 15 -23.43 -6.33 12.37
CA TYR A 15 -22.19 -6.18 11.60
C TYR A 15 -21.94 -4.72 11.22
N PHE A 16 -22.97 -4.00 10.78
CA PHE A 16 -22.86 -2.59 10.40
C PHE A 16 -22.53 -1.70 11.59
N SER A 17 -23.25 -1.89 12.71
CA SER A 17 -23.04 -1.08 13.92
C SER A 17 -21.65 -1.27 14.51
N GLU A 18 -21.17 -2.52 14.61
CA GLU A 18 -19.81 -2.81 15.08
C GLU A 18 -18.74 -2.39 14.07
N SER A 19 -18.98 -2.51 12.76
CA SER A 19 -18.06 -2.05 11.72
C SER A 19 -17.88 -0.54 11.75
N LEU A 20 -18.96 0.23 11.98
CA LEU A 20 -18.89 1.68 12.09
C LEU A 20 -18.02 2.10 13.28
N ARG A 21 -18.21 1.44 14.43
CA ARG A 21 -17.41 1.68 15.64
C ARG A 21 -15.95 1.31 15.42
N LEU A 22 -15.68 0.19 14.75
CA LEU A 22 -14.32 -0.22 14.41
C LEU A 22 -13.66 0.79 13.46
N ASP A 23 -14.35 1.24 12.41
CA ASP A 23 -13.81 2.22 11.45
C ASP A 23 -13.50 3.58 12.12
N GLU A 24 -14.26 3.99 13.14
CA GLU A 24 -13.94 5.17 13.95
C GLU A 24 -12.63 4.99 14.73
N ILE A 25 -12.47 3.86 15.41
CA ILE A 25 -11.25 3.52 16.15
C ILE A 25 -10.05 3.43 15.21
N ASP A 26 -10.21 2.70 14.10
CA ASP A 26 -9.17 2.51 13.08
C ASP A 26 -8.75 3.83 12.46
N PHE A 27 -9.69 4.74 12.17
CA PHE A 27 -9.38 6.08 11.66
C PHE A 27 -8.52 6.87 12.65
N CYS A 28 -8.86 6.86 13.94
CA CYS A 28 -8.06 7.50 14.97
C CYS A 28 -6.64 6.90 15.05
N ILE A 29 -6.53 5.57 15.00
CA ILE A 29 -5.23 4.87 14.99
C ILE A 29 -4.42 5.27 13.77
N VAL A 30 -5.03 5.26 12.57
CA VAL A 30 -4.38 5.64 11.31
C VAL A 30 -3.85 7.07 11.39
N LEU A 31 -4.62 8.02 11.91
CA LEU A 31 -4.16 9.40 12.08
C LEU A 31 -2.97 9.51 13.02
N ILE A 32 -3.06 8.92 14.22
CA ILE A 32 -2.00 8.99 15.23
C ILE A 32 -0.71 8.33 14.70
N VAL A 33 -0.81 7.11 14.17
CA VAL A 33 0.36 6.38 13.66
C VAL A 33 0.94 7.08 12.44
N SER A 34 0.11 7.64 11.54
CA SER A 34 0.59 8.42 10.39
C SER A 34 1.34 9.68 10.81
N LEU A 35 0.90 10.38 11.86
CA LEU A 35 1.64 11.53 12.41
C LEU A 35 3.03 11.12 12.92
N VAL A 36 3.11 9.99 13.64
CA VAL A 36 4.38 9.43 14.10
C VAL A 36 5.26 9.03 12.91
N GLN A 37 4.71 8.39 11.88
CA GLN A 37 5.41 8.02 10.66
C GLN A 37 5.95 9.23 9.89
N LEU A 38 5.17 10.33 9.81
CA LEU A 38 5.60 11.59 9.21
C LEU A 38 6.75 12.23 10.00
N LEU A 39 6.67 12.21 11.33
CA LEU A 39 7.75 12.69 12.19
C LEU A 39 9.03 11.89 11.95
N VAL A 40 8.95 10.56 11.95
CA VAL A 40 10.09 9.67 11.67
C VAL A 40 10.65 9.92 10.28
N LEU A 41 9.81 10.05 9.25
CA LEU A 41 10.24 10.38 7.89
C LEU A 41 10.98 11.73 7.85
N GLY A 42 10.44 12.75 8.53
CA GLY A 42 11.06 14.08 8.65
C GLY A 42 12.44 14.02 9.30
N LEU A 43 12.57 13.27 10.39
CA LEU A 43 13.85 13.04 11.08
C LEU A 43 14.86 12.31 10.17
N LEU A 44 14.41 11.29 9.41
CA LEU A 44 15.25 10.57 8.47
C LEU A 44 15.73 11.45 7.32
N ILE A 45 14.85 12.29 6.74
CA ILE A 45 15.21 13.25 5.69
C ILE A 45 16.22 14.27 6.23
N LYS A 46 16.00 14.80 7.43
CA LYS A 46 16.95 15.71 8.09
C LYS A 46 18.31 15.04 8.28
N SER A 47 18.31 13.80 8.77
CA SER A 47 19.52 12.99 8.92
C SER A 47 20.25 12.79 7.58
N GLU A 48 19.55 12.47 6.49
CA GLU A 48 20.15 12.36 5.16
C GLU A 48 20.81 13.66 4.68
N ARG A 49 20.16 14.80 4.90
CA ARG A 49 20.73 16.10 4.53
C ARG A 49 22.01 16.42 5.29
N THR A 50 22.07 16.11 6.59
CA THR A 50 23.29 16.34 7.39
C THR A 50 24.49 15.55 6.84
N VAL A 51 24.23 14.37 6.32
CA VAL A 51 25.23 13.44 5.77
C VAL A 51 25.69 13.87 4.37
N VAL A 52 24.83 14.52 3.57
CA VAL A 52 25.11 14.89 2.17
C VAL A 52 25.67 16.30 2.00
N ARG A 53 25.87 17.08 3.07
CA ARG A 53 26.48 18.43 3.03
C ARG A 53 27.86 18.53 2.35
N GLN A 54 28.47 17.41 1.96
CA GLN A 54 29.73 17.33 1.20
C GLN A 54 29.57 17.26 -0.34
N LYS A 55 28.34 17.19 -0.90
CA LYS A 55 28.09 17.28 -2.36
C LYS A 55 27.18 18.47 -2.72
N PRO A 56 27.38 19.13 -3.86
CA PRO A 56 26.58 20.28 -4.27
C PRO A 56 25.16 19.82 -4.64
N SER A 57 24.17 20.30 -3.88
CA SER A 57 22.72 20.05 -3.97
C SER A 57 22.20 18.66 -3.50
N PRO A 58 21.99 18.46 -2.18
CA PRO A 58 21.09 17.40 -1.74
C PRO A 58 19.66 17.74 -2.12
N LYS A 59 19.11 17.09 -3.16
CA LYS A 59 17.65 17.11 -3.39
C LYS A 59 16.97 16.47 -2.19
N ALA A 60 16.27 17.28 -1.41
CA ALA A 60 15.56 16.87 -0.21
C ALA A 60 14.46 15.83 -0.46
N LEU A 61 13.80 15.95 -1.61
CA LEU A 61 12.78 15.03 -2.09
C LEU A 61 13.42 14.06 -3.06
N THR A 62 13.82 12.90 -2.54
CA THR A 62 14.10 11.73 -3.36
C THR A 62 12.77 11.07 -3.73
N SER A 63 12.72 10.34 -4.86
CA SER A 63 11.51 9.61 -5.27
C SER A 63 11.00 8.67 -4.17
N VAL A 64 11.91 8.04 -3.41
CA VAL A 64 11.57 7.18 -2.27
C VAL A 64 10.87 7.97 -1.16
N ASN A 65 11.34 9.18 -0.82
CA ASN A 65 10.70 10.02 0.20
C ASN A 65 9.30 10.47 -0.23
N VAL A 66 9.16 10.86 -1.50
CA VAL A 66 7.87 11.24 -2.08
C VAL A 66 6.90 10.08 -2.01
N LEU A 67 7.32 8.88 -2.40
CA LEU A 67 6.44 7.71 -2.37
C LEU A 67 6.04 7.30 -0.95
N ILE A 68 6.95 7.34 0.03
CA ILE A 68 6.58 7.07 1.44
C ILE A 68 5.58 8.11 1.94
N LEU A 69 5.81 9.39 1.65
CA LEU A 69 4.87 10.46 2.00
C LEU A 69 3.50 10.22 1.35
N LEU A 70 3.47 9.87 0.05
CA LEU A 70 2.23 9.57 -0.66
C LEU A 70 1.52 8.34 -0.07
N MET A 71 2.24 7.29 0.33
CA MET A 71 1.64 6.13 1.01
C MET A 71 0.94 6.54 2.32
N ILE A 72 1.60 7.36 3.15
CA ILE A 72 1.03 7.84 4.41
C ILE A 72 -0.21 8.69 4.13
N VAL A 73 -0.09 9.69 3.25
CA VAL A 73 -1.19 10.61 2.95
C VAL A 73 -2.37 9.86 2.33
N SER A 74 -2.14 9.06 1.29
CA SER A 74 -3.23 8.30 0.65
C SER A 74 -3.91 7.34 1.62
N ASN A 75 -3.20 6.71 2.56
CA ASN A 75 -3.82 5.87 3.58
C ASN A 75 -4.74 6.65 4.53
N CYS A 76 -4.33 7.85 4.95
CA CYS A 76 -5.19 8.75 5.74
C CYS A 76 -6.46 9.14 4.96
N PHE A 77 -6.32 9.42 3.66
CA PHE A 77 -7.45 9.74 2.80
C PHE A 77 -8.40 8.54 2.65
N VAL A 78 -7.88 7.34 2.37
CA VAL A 78 -8.69 6.10 2.31
C VAL A 78 -9.48 5.91 3.60
N SER A 79 -8.79 5.95 4.75
CA SER A 79 -9.42 5.71 6.06
C SER A 79 -10.43 6.80 6.42
N GLY A 80 -10.10 8.06 6.16
CA GLY A 80 -10.99 9.19 6.44
C GLY A 80 -12.24 9.16 5.56
N PHE A 81 -12.10 8.97 4.25
CA PHE A 81 -13.25 8.91 3.36
C PHE A 81 -14.09 7.64 3.57
N LYS A 82 -13.50 6.50 3.96
CA LYS A 82 -14.25 5.32 4.41
C LYS A 82 -15.16 5.64 5.59
N PHE A 83 -14.62 6.29 6.62
CA PHE A 83 -15.39 6.71 7.79
C PHE A 83 -16.54 7.66 7.43
N TYR A 84 -16.30 8.66 6.57
CA TYR A 84 -17.34 9.59 6.14
C TYR A 84 -18.39 8.93 5.23
N THR A 85 -18.01 7.98 4.38
CA THR A 85 -18.95 7.17 3.59
C THR A 85 -19.99 6.50 4.50
N TRP A 86 -19.55 5.83 5.56
CA TRP A 86 -20.47 5.18 6.49
C TRP A 86 -21.36 6.15 7.27
N LYS A 87 -20.83 7.32 7.67
CA LYS A 87 -21.63 8.35 8.34
C LYS A 87 -22.66 9.01 7.43
N SER A 88 -22.47 8.95 6.12
CA SER A 88 -23.36 9.56 5.12
C SER A 88 -24.38 8.59 4.52
N ILE A 89 -24.67 7.46 5.17
CA ILE A 89 -25.60 6.45 4.64
C ILE A 89 -27.01 7.00 4.35
N ASN A 90 -27.43 8.04 5.08
CA ASN A 90 -28.73 8.69 4.91
C ASN A 90 -28.76 9.78 3.82
N ASP A 91 -27.59 10.22 3.33
CA ASP A 91 -27.48 11.21 2.25
C ASP A 91 -26.80 10.54 1.04
N THR A 92 -27.63 10.13 0.07
CA THR A 92 -27.16 9.37 -1.08
C THR A 92 -26.15 10.14 -1.95
N PHE A 93 -26.24 11.48 -2.00
CA PHE A 93 -25.29 12.29 -2.77
C PHE A 93 -23.92 12.28 -2.09
N LEU A 94 -23.87 12.56 -0.78
CA LEU A 94 -22.62 12.52 -0.02
C LEU A 94 -22.02 11.11 0.01
N LEU A 95 -22.85 10.07 0.10
CA LEU A 95 -22.41 8.67 0.03
C LEU A 95 -21.65 8.39 -1.26
N ILE A 96 -22.17 8.80 -2.43
CA ILE A 96 -21.48 8.60 -3.71
C ILE A 96 -20.19 9.40 -3.78
N VAL A 97 -20.20 10.66 -3.33
CA VAL A 97 -19.02 11.53 -3.38
C VAL A 97 -17.91 10.96 -2.52
N TYR A 98 -18.19 10.62 -1.26
CA TYR A 98 -17.19 10.05 -0.36
C TYR A 98 -16.70 8.67 -0.80
N SER A 99 -17.60 7.81 -1.29
CA SER A 99 -17.21 6.52 -1.87
C SER A 99 -16.31 6.69 -3.10
N THR A 100 -16.59 7.66 -3.97
CA THR A 100 -15.77 7.94 -5.15
C THR A 100 -14.37 8.41 -4.75
N VAL A 101 -14.28 9.34 -3.79
CA VAL A 101 -12.98 9.85 -3.32
C VAL A 101 -12.20 8.78 -2.56
N MET A 102 -12.88 7.93 -1.78
CA MET A 102 -12.28 6.76 -1.12
C MET A 102 -11.66 5.81 -2.15
N ASN A 103 -12.45 5.41 -3.17
CA ASN A 103 -11.99 4.50 -4.23
C ASN A 103 -10.82 5.10 -5.03
N PHE A 104 -10.90 6.39 -5.38
CA PHE A 104 -9.78 7.09 -6.02
C PHE A 104 -8.51 7.05 -5.15
N SER A 105 -8.66 7.34 -3.85
CA SER A 105 -7.54 7.33 -2.91
C SER A 105 -6.94 5.93 -2.75
N LEU A 106 -7.77 4.88 -2.78
CA LEU A 106 -7.33 3.49 -2.73
C LEU A 106 -6.58 3.09 -4.01
N SER A 107 -7.09 3.44 -5.19
CA SER A 107 -6.39 3.21 -6.47
C SER A 107 -5.04 3.92 -6.52
N VAL A 108 -4.98 5.19 -6.06
CA VAL A 108 -3.72 5.93 -5.93
C VAL A 108 -2.79 5.23 -4.95
N HIS A 109 -3.30 4.76 -3.80
CA HIS A 109 -2.52 4.06 -2.80
C HIS A 109 -1.87 2.78 -3.35
N LEU A 110 -2.66 1.91 -3.98
CA LEU A 110 -2.19 0.68 -4.62
C LEU A 110 -1.16 0.97 -5.73
N PHE A 111 -1.39 2.00 -6.54
CA PHE A 111 -0.43 2.44 -7.54
C PHE A 111 0.90 2.91 -6.94
N VAL A 112 0.84 3.69 -5.87
CA VAL A 112 2.03 4.16 -5.15
C VAL A 112 2.79 2.98 -4.52
N LEU A 113 2.11 1.98 -3.97
CA LEU A 113 2.72 0.76 -3.42
C LEU A 113 3.54 0.02 -4.49
N VAL A 114 2.95 -0.26 -5.65
CA VAL A 114 3.64 -0.94 -6.76
C VAL A 114 4.80 -0.08 -7.29
N CYS A 115 4.60 1.23 -7.46
CA CYS A 115 5.67 2.15 -7.84
C CYS A 115 6.83 2.16 -6.84
N TYR A 116 6.53 2.06 -5.54
CA TYR A 116 7.53 2.00 -4.49
C TYR A 116 8.34 0.70 -4.56
N THR A 117 7.67 -0.44 -4.65
CA THR A 117 8.32 -1.75 -4.82
C THR A 117 9.20 -1.77 -6.07
N TRP A 118 8.71 -1.20 -7.17
CA TRP A 118 9.46 -1.01 -8.40
C TRP A 118 10.73 -0.18 -8.18
N ILE A 119 10.62 1.09 -7.75
CA ILE A 119 11.77 1.99 -7.59
C ILE A 119 12.81 1.40 -6.64
N ARG A 120 12.37 0.72 -5.57
CA ARG A 120 13.24 0.03 -4.63
C ARG A 120 13.93 -1.18 -5.26
N GLY A 121 13.23 -1.95 -6.09
CA GLY A 121 13.74 -3.16 -6.74
C GLY A 121 14.75 -2.87 -7.86
N ILE A 122 14.64 -1.72 -8.54
CA ILE A 122 15.47 -1.38 -9.71
C ILE A 122 16.97 -1.65 -9.50
N PRO A 123 17.64 -1.21 -8.41
CA PRO A 123 19.07 -1.43 -8.25
C PRO A 123 19.46 -2.91 -8.21
N VAL A 124 18.60 -3.76 -7.62
CA VAL A 124 18.84 -5.21 -7.55
C VAL A 124 18.55 -5.87 -8.90
N ILE A 125 17.47 -5.46 -9.56
CA ILE A 125 17.06 -5.97 -10.88
C ILE A 125 18.11 -5.64 -11.94
N GLN A 126 18.59 -4.40 -11.99
CA GLN A 126 19.60 -3.98 -12.96
C GLN A 126 20.93 -4.73 -12.78
N GLN A 127 21.27 -5.10 -11.53
CA GLN A 127 22.48 -5.87 -11.26
C GLN A 127 22.33 -7.36 -11.59
N CYS A 128 21.16 -7.97 -11.37
CA CYS A 128 20.97 -9.41 -11.60
C CYS A 128 20.48 -9.73 -13.02
N PHE A 129 19.58 -8.91 -13.56
CA PHE A 129 18.80 -9.16 -14.78
C PHE A 129 18.45 -7.86 -15.52
N PRO A 130 19.41 -7.22 -16.20
CA PRO A 130 19.16 -5.96 -16.89
C PRO A 130 18.10 -6.05 -17.99
N TRP A 131 17.92 -7.23 -18.60
CA TRP A 131 16.89 -7.48 -19.61
C TRP A 131 15.46 -7.47 -19.06
N ALA A 132 15.27 -7.72 -17.75
CA ALA A 132 13.95 -7.71 -17.12
C ALA A 132 13.43 -6.28 -16.87
N TYR A 133 14.32 -5.29 -16.86
CA TYR A 133 13.98 -3.88 -16.61
C TYR A 133 12.92 -3.31 -17.58
N PRO A 134 13.06 -3.40 -18.93
CA PRO A 134 12.03 -2.90 -19.84
C PRO A 134 10.70 -3.63 -19.69
N MET A 135 10.71 -4.95 -19.44
CA MET A 135 9.50 -5.75 -19.26
C MET A 135 8.70 -5.28 -18.04
N LEU A 136 9.37 -5.12 -16.90
CA LEU A 136 8.73 -4.68 -15.66
C LEU A 136 8.23 -3.23 -15.73
N LYS A 137 8.87 -2.37 -16.54
CA LYS A 137 8.34 -1.04 -16.83
C LYS A 137 7.02 -1.12 -17.61
N GLY A 138 6.93 -2.02 -18.60
CA GLY A 138 5.69 -2.32 -19.31
C GLY A 138 4.60 -2.83 -18.38
N CYS A 139 4.96 -3.71 -17.45
CA CYS A 139 4.08 -4.18 -16.38
C CYS A 139 3.48 -3.01 -15.56
N LEU A 140 4.32 -2.06 -15.13
CA LEU A 140 3.85 -0.90 -14.34
C LEU A 140 2.83 -0.03 -15.11
N ILE A 141 3.04 0.16 -16.41
CA ILE A 141 2.11 0.93 -17.26
C ILE A 141 0.78 0.18 -17.38
N LEU A 142 0.83 -1.13 -17.65
CA LEU A 142 -0.37 -1.97 -17.72
C LEU A 142 -1.13 -1.98 -16.40
N PHE A 143 -0.43 -2.06 -15.27
CA PHE A 143 -1.04 -1.97 -13.94
C PHE A 143 -1.77 -0.65 -13.73
N GLY A 144 -1.16 0.48 -14.12
CA GLY A 144 -1.81 1.79 -14.06
C GLY A 144 -3.09 1.87 -14.91
N LEU A 145 -3.10 1.25 -16.10
CA LEU A 145 -4.28 1.17 -16.95
C LEU A 145 -5.38 0.32 -16.30
N ILE A 146 -5.04 -0.86 -15.78
CA ILE A 146 -6.00 -1.75 -15.09
C ILE A 146 -6.60 -1.02 -13.88
N GLN A 147 -5.79 -0.34 -13.08
CA GLN A 147 -6.25 0.45 -11.94
C GLN A 147 -7.20 1.59 -12.35
N PHE A 148 -6.90 2.28 -13.44
CA PHE A 148 -7.77 3.33 -13.95
C PHE A 148 -9.14 2.78 -14.40
N VAL A 149 -9.14 1.64 -15.09
CA VAL A 149 -10.39 0.96 -15.50
C VAL A 149 -11.19 0.48 -14.28
N ALA A 150 -10.52 -0.09 -13.27
CA ALA A 150 -11.17 -0.49 -12.01
C ALA A 150 -11.79 0.70 -11.28
N PHE A 151 -11.09 1.83 -11.22
CA PHE A 151 -11.64 3.06 -10.66
C PHE A 151 -12.91 3.51 -11.40
N LEU A 152 -12.89 3.55 -12.74
CA LEU A 152 -14.07 3.90 -13.53
C LEU A 152 -15.24 2.94 -13.28
N ALA A 153 -14.98 1.63 -13.21
CA ALA A 153 -16.00 0.63 -12.90
C ALA A 153 -16.60 0.82 -11.49
N SER A 154 -15.77 1.14 -10.50
CA SER A 154 -16.23 1.46 -9.14
C SER A 154 -17.11 2.71 -9.10
N VAL A 155 -16.72 3.79 -9.80
CA VAL A 155 -17.55 5.00 -9.92
C VAL A 155 -18.88 4.69 -10.59
N ALA A 156 -18.86 3.95 -11.71
CA ALA A 156 -20.08 3.55 -12.42
C ALA A 156 -21.01 2.71 -11.52
N THR A 157 -20.45 1.79 -10.72
CA THR A 157 -21.19 0.99 -9.74
C THR A 157 -21.87 1.89 -8.70
N ASN A 158 -21.14 2.84 -8.10
CA ASN A 158 -21.70 3.76 -7.12
C ASN A 158 -22.79 4.68 -7.70
N VAL A 159 -22.58 5.20 -8.91
CA VAL A 159 -23.57 6.07 -9.59
C VAL A 159 -24.83 5.30 -9.97
N SER A 160 -24.72 4.00 -10.30
CA SER A 160 -25.86 3.18 -10.66
C SER A 160 -26.86 2.96 -9.51
N LEU A 161 -26.45 3.19 -8.26
CA LEU A 161 -27.37 3.18 -7.10
C LEU A 161 -28.40 4.32 -7.12
N VAL A 162 -28.14 5.39 -7.87
CA VAL A 162 -28.98 6.62 -7.86
C VAL A 162 -29.53 6.95 -9.23
N VAL A 163 -28.77 6.68 -10.29
CA VAL A 163 -29.21 6.94 -11.66
C VAL A 163 -30.06 5.77 -12.14
N SER A 164 -31.37 6.00 -12.25
CA SER A 164 -32.36 4.98 -12.61
C SER A 164 -32.04 4.25 -13.91
N SER A 165 -31.50 4.93 -14.93
CA SER A 165 -31.10 4.31 -16.20
C SER A 165 -29.92 3.32 -16.08
N LEU A 166 -29.11 3.44 -15.03
CA LEU A 166 -27.98 2.55 -14.76
C LEU A 166 -28.32 1.48 -13.71
N SER A 167 -29.35 1.67 -12.91
CA SER A 167 -29.75 0.74 -11.83
C SER A 167 -29.99 -0.69 -12.31
N ALA A 168 -30.52 -0.87 -13.52
CA ALA A 168 -30.73 -2.19 -14.13
C ALA A 168 -29.42 -2.96 -14.40
N TYR A 169 -28.28 -2.27 -14.41
CA TYR A 169 -26.96 -2.84 -14.65
C TYR A 169 -26.09 -2.94 -13.38
N TRP A 170 -26.64 -2.60 -12.20
CA TRP A 170 -25.86 -2.56 -10.95
C TRP A 170 -25.16 -3.90 -10.66
N GLU A 171 -25.86 -5.03 -10.79
CA GLU A 171 -25.27 -6.35 -10.53
C GLU A 171 -24.11 -6.66 -11.48
N ALA A 172 -24.28 -6.37 -12.77
CA ALA A 172 -23.24 -6.56 -13.78
C ALA A 172 -22.01 -5.67 -13.50
N LEU A 173 -22.23 -4.41 -13.14
CA LEU A 173 -21.17 -3.46 -12.78
C LEU A 173 -20.43 -3.89 -11.51
N ALA A 174 -21.17 -4.33 -10.49
CA ALA A 174 -20.60 -4.84 -9.25
C ALA A 174 -19.74 -6.10 -9.48
N GLN A 175 -20.20 -7.03 -10.33
CA GLN A 175 -19.42 -8.20 -10.74
C GLN A 175 -18.16 -7.81 -11.50
N ILE A 176 -18.25 -6.88 -12.47
CA ILE A 176 -17.07 -6.37 -13.20
C ILE A 176 -16.06 -5.77 -12.22
N ASN A 177 -16.52 -4.95 -11.27
CA ASN A 177 -15.66 -4.32 -10.26
C ASN A 177 -14.99 -5.38 -9.36
N LEU A 178 -15.71 -6.43 -8.98
CA LEU A 178 -15.15 -7.56 -8.22
C LEU A 178 -14.06 -8.29 -9.01
N TYR A 179 -14.30 -8.64 -10.28
CA TYR A 179 -13.30 -9.31 -11.12
C TYR A 179 -12.08 -8.43 -11.39
N LEU A 180 -12.26 -7.11 -11.56
CA LEU A 180 -11.15 -6.17 -11.69
C LEU A 180 -10.33 -6.08 -10.40
N SER A 181 -10.99 -6.10 -9.23
CA SER A 181 -10.31 -6.14 -7.94
C SER A 181 -9.46 -7.41 -7.79
N PHE A 182 -10.01 -8.59 -8.08
CA PHE A 182 -9.24 -9.84 -8.08
C PHE A 182 -8.08 -9.82 -9.07
N THR A 183 -8.28 -9.22 -10.26
CA THR A 183 -7.22 -9.10 -11.27
C THR A 183 -6.08 -8.22 -10.77
N ILE A 184 -6.39 -7.10 -10.11
CA ILE A 184 -5.40 -6.20 -9.50
C ILE A 184 -4.61 -6.94 -8.41
N ASP A 185 -5.29 -7.66 -7.53
CA ASP A 185 -4.66 -8.38 -6.42
C ASP A 185 -3.75 -9.49 -6.94
N ALA A 186 -4.23 -10.30 -7.90
CA ALA A 186 -3.42 -11.31 -8.57
C ALA A 186 -2.22 -10.72 -9.29
N TYR A 187 -2.37 -9.53 -9.88
CA TYR A 187 -1.28 -8.82 -10.53
C TYR A 187 -0.19 -8.42 -9.54
N ILE A 188 -0.58 -7.82 -8.41
CA ILE A 188 0.36 -7.43 -7.35
C ILE A 188 1.07 -8.68 -6.81
N PHE A 189 0.34 -9.76 -6.55
CA PHE A 189 0.90 -11.03 -6.10
C PHE A 189 1.98 -11.58 -7.04
N VAL A 190 1.68 -11.64 -8.34
CA VAL A 190 2.65 -12.12 -9.34
C VAL A 190 3.87 -11.18 -9.41
N PHE A 191 3.64 -9.87 -9.37
CA PHE A 191 4.72 -8.88 -9.37
C PHE A 191 5.64 -9.02 -8.15
N ASP A 192 5.07 -9.18 -6.96
CA ASP A 192 5.81 -9.32 -5.71
C ASP A 192 6.58 -10.63 -5.66
N ILE A 193 6.01 -11.75 -6.13
CA ILE A 193 6.75 -13.02 -6.29
C ILE A 193 7.97 -12.82 -7.18
N VAL A 194 7.80 -12.19 -8.35
CA VAL A 194 8.91 -11.95 -9.28
C VAL A 194 10.01 -11.10 -8.62
N VAL A 195 9.63 -10.05 -7.89
CA VAL A 195 10.58 -9.20 -7.16
C VAL A 195 11.27 -9.95 -6.01
N ILE A 196 10.55 -10.77 -5.25
CA ILE A 196 11.10 -11.65 -4.21
C ILE A 196 12.13 -12.60 -4.81
N LEU A 197 11.84 -13.24 -5.95
CA LEU A 197 12.77 -14.15 -6.62
C LEU A 197 14.08 -13.43 -7.01
N PHE A 198 14.00 -12.17 -7.46
CA PHE A 198 15.21 -11.37 -7.70
C PHE A 198 15.99 -11.09 -6.42
N TYR A 199 15.32 -10.73 -5.32
CA TYR A 199 15.98 -10.52 -4.03
C TYR A 199 16.63 -11.80 -3.49
N LEU A 200 15.94 -12.95 -3.58
CA LEU A 200 16.48 -14.24 -3.14
C LEU A 200 17.70 -14.65 -3.97
N ARG A 201 17.63 -14.50 -5.29
CA ARG A 201 18.78 -14.81 -6.16
C ARG A 201 19.97 -13.91 -5.86
N TYR A 202 19.74 -12.61 -5.68
CA TYR A 202 20.79 -11.66 -5.29
C TYR A 202 21.46 -12.08 -3.98
N LEU A 203 20.66 -12.41 -2.95
CA LEU A 203 21.19 -12.87 -1.66
C LEU A 203 21.97 -14.19 -1.79
N ALA A 204 21.49 -15.11 -2.63
CA ALA A 204 22.16 -16.39 -2.87
C ALA A 204 23.50 -16.24 -3.61
N SER A 205 23.59 -15.32 -4.59
CA SER A 205 24.83 -15.11 -5.34
C SER A 205 25.95 -14.51 -4.48
N ILE A 206 25.59 -13.69 -3.50
CA ILE A 206 26.58 -12.93 -2.72
C ILE A 206 26.92 -13.57 -1.39
N SER A 207 26.18 -14.61 -0.98
CA SER A 207 26.57 -15.44 0.15
C SER A 207 27.96 -16.10 -0.03
N LYS A 208 28.52 -16.05 -1.24
CA LYS A 208 29.79 -16.68 -1.63
C LYS A 208 30.97 -15.70 -1.76
N GLU A 209 30.75 -14.38 -1.68
CA GLU A 209 31.79 -13.37 -1.88
C GLU A 209 32.06 -12.53 -0.62
N PRO A 210 33.33 -12.12 -0.36
CA PRO A 210 33.66 -11.23 0.74
C PRO A 210 32.93 -9.87 0.60
N ALA A 211 32.57 -9.28 1.73
CA ALA A 211 31.65 -8.13 1.81
C ALA A 211 32.25 -6.84 1.21
N ILE A 212 32.10 -6.65 -0.10
CA ILE A 212 32.31 -5.35 -0.78
C ILE A 212 31.18 -4.38 -0.38
N HIS A 213 31.45 -3.10 -0.14
CA HIS A 213 30.47 -2.19 0.49
C HIS A 213 29.14 -2.01 -0.27
N ASP A 214 29.14 -1.98 -1.61
CA ASP A 214 27.87 -1.87 -2.37
C ASP A 214 26.96 -3.10 -2.17
N ILE A 215 27.53 -4.24 -1.78
CA ILE A 215 26.79 -5.45 -1.41
C ILE A 215 25.96 -5.23 -0.13
N GLN A 216 26.47 -4.48 0.86
CA GLN A 216 25.78 -4.32 2.14
C GLN A 216 24.47 -3.53 1.98
N ARG A 217 24.49 -2.47 1.17
CA ARG A 217 23.31 -1.66 0.89
C ARG A 217 22.21 -2.47 0.21
N LEU A 218 22.54 -3.19 -0.87
CA LEU A 218 21.57 -3.99 -1.59
C LEU A 218 21.10 -5.22 -0.78
N LYS A 219 21.94 -5.74 0.13
CA LYS A 219 21.53 -6.78 1.09
C LYS A 219 20.46 -6.27 2.06
N ILE A 220 20.58 -5.03 2.56
CA ILE A 220 19.54 -4.39 3.38
C ILE A 220 18.25 -4.27 2.54
N ILE A 221 18.34 -3.72 1.33
CA ILE A 221 17.19 -3.56 0.43
C ILE A 221 16.49 -4.89 0.17
N SER A 222 17.25 -5.95 -0.11
CA SER A 222 16.69 -7.26 -0.43
C SER A 222 15.99 -7.91 0.76
N ARG A 223 16.58 -7.84 1.96
CA ARG A 223 15.97 -8.42 3.19
C ARG A 223 14.67 -7.73 3.57
N TYR A 224 14.69 -6.40 3.65
CA TYR A 224 13.49 -5.62 3.93
C TYR A 224 12.47 -5.73 2.79
N GLY A 225 12.95 -5.85 1.55
CA GLY A 225 12.13 -6.10 0.37
C GLY A 225 11.30 -7.36 0.52
N ILE A 226 11.93 -8.50 0.83
CA ILE A 226 11.24 -9.78 1.05
C ILE A 226 10.20 -9.66 2.17
N VAL A 227 10.59 -9.15 3.34
CA VAL A 227 9.67 -9.00 4.49
C VAL A 227 8.47 -8.11 4.12
N SER A 228 8.71 -7.02 3.39
CA SER A 228 7.62 -6.13 3.01
C SER A 228 6.67 -6.71 1.98
N CYS A 229 7.15 -7.49 1.01
CA CYS A 229 6.29 -8.16 0.03
C CYS A 229 5.45 -9.23 0.72
N LEU A 230 6.05 -10.06 1.60
CA LEU A 230 5.30 -11.03 2.41
C LEU A 230 4.21 -10.37 3.26
N TRP A 231 4.52 -9.22 3.87
CA TRP A 231 3.55 -8.45 4.63
C TRP A 231 2.44 -7.88 3.75
N LEU A 232 2.79 -7.39 2.56
CA LEU A 232 1.83 -6.86 1.60
C LEU A 232 0.84 -7.95 1.14
N GLU A 233 1.31 -9.17 0.90
CA GLU A 233 0.44 -10.29 0.53
C GLU A 233 -0.50 -10.71 1.66
N LEU A 234 0.00 -10.71 2.89
CA LEU A 234 -0.85 -10.97 4.06
C LEU A 234 -1.94 -9.91 4.20
N TRP A 235 -1.60 -8.65 3.93
CA TRP A 235 -2.55 -7.55 3.92
C TRP A 235 -3.56 -7.65 2.76
N LEU A 236 -3.13 -7.90 1.52
CA LEU A 236 -4.02 -8.08 0.37
C LEU A 236 -4.98 -9.27 0.57
N SER A 237 -4.50 -10.35 1.19
CA SER A 237 -5.34 -11.50 1.53
C SER A 237 -6.48 -11.11 2.48
N SER A 238 -6.24 -10.20 3.43
CA SER A 238 -7.28 -9.68 4.32
C SER A 238 -8.30 -8.80 3.60
N TYR A 239 -7.88 -8.03 2.60
CA TYR A 239 -8.77 -7.24 1.75
C TYR A 239 -9.71 -8.14 0.95
N VAL A 240 -9.15 -9.17 0.31
CA VAL A 240 -9.92 -10.17 -0.44
C VAL A 240 -10.91 -10.89 0.47
N ALA A 241 -10.47 -11.32 1.66
CA ALA A 241 -11.34 -11.95 2.64
C ALA A 241 -12.48 -11.01 3.07
N PHE A 242 -12.18 -9.76 3.41
CA PHE A 242 -13.17 -8.75 3.79
C PHE A 242 -14.20 -8.52 2.68
N ASN A 243 -13.76 -8.27 1.44
CA ASN A 243 -14.67 -8.10 0.30
C ASN A 243 -15.52 -9.34 0.02
N SER A 244 -14.94 -10.53 0.17
CA SER A 244 -15.67 -11.80 0.00
C SER A 244 -16.74 -11.99 1.07
N PHE A 245 -16.50 -11.55 2.30
CA PHE A 245 -17.50 -11.58 3.37
C PHE A 245 -18.59 -10.53 3.14
N SER A 246 -18.21 -9.29 2.78
CA SER A 246 -19.13 -8.15 2.58
C SER A 246 -20.01 -8.24 1.33
N SER A 247 -19.67 -9.08 0.36
CA SER A 247 -20.42 -9.23 -0.90
C SER A 247 -21.55 -10.27 -0.83
N GLN A 248 -21.67 -10.99 0.29
CA GLN A 248 -22.69 -12.03 0.44
C GLN A 248 -24.00 -11.46 1.00
N THR A 249 -25.13 -12.02 0.57
CA THR A 249 -26.44 -11.61 1.07
C THR A 249 -26.66 -12.03 2.53
N ILE A 250 -26.04 -13.13 2.94
CA ILE A 250 -26.09 -13.67 4.31
C ILE A 250 -24.66 -13.73 4.85
N PRO A 251 -24.38 -13.27 6.09
CA PRO A 251 -23.06 -13.39 6.68
C PRO A 251 -22.61 -14.86 6.76
N SER A 252 -21.49 -15.21 6.11
CA SER A 252 -20.91 -16.57 6.18
C SER A 252 -19.98 -16.80 7.36
N VAL A 253 -19.52 -15.72 8.01
CA VAL A 253 -18.58 -15.76 9.12
C VAL A 253 -19.11 -14.96 10.29
N GLY A 254 -18.76 -15.35 11.51
CA GLY A 254 -19.12 -14.60 12.71
C GLY A 254 -18.55 -13.18 12.72
N ILE A 255 -19.22 -12.27 13.42
CA ILE A 255 -18.85 -10.84 13.54
C ILE A 255 -17.37 -10.65 13.87
N SER A 256 -16.82 -11.42 14.81
CA SER A 256 -15.41 -11.29 15.21
C SER A 256 -14.43 -11.56 14.06
N ALA A 257 -14.71 -12.54 13.20
CA ALA A 257 -13.86 -12.84 12.05
C ALA A 257 -13.98 -11.75 10.97
N TYR A 258 -15.19 -11.24 10.76
CA TYR A 258 -15.45 -10.11 9.86
C TYR A 258 -14.71 -8.83 10.30
N LEU A 259 -14.84 -8.46 11.58
CA LEU A 259 -14.16 -7.30 12.16
C LEU A 259 -12.64 -7.47 12.16
N ALA A 260 -12.13 -8.67 12.42
CA ALA A 260 -10.70 -8.94 12.35
C ALA A 260 -10.16 -8.75 10.93
N ALA A 261 -10.86 -9.25 9.91
CA ALA A 261 -10.49 -9.04 8.50
C ALA A 261 -10.52 -7.55 8.12
N SER A 262 -11.58 -6.83 8.51
CA SER A 262 -11.69 -5.38 8.27
C SER A 262 -10.58 -4.59 8.96
N GLY A 263 -10.32 -4.85 10.24
CA GLY A 263 -9.29 -4.16 11.02
C GLY A 263 -7.89 -4.46 10.48
N PHE A 264 -7.60 -5.71 10.10
CA PHE A 264 -6.32 -6.06 9.49
C PHE A 264 -6.13 -5.36 8.14
N PHE A 265 -7.18 -5.26 7.34
CA PHE A 265 -7.18 -4.49 6.10
C PHE A 265 -6.94 -2.99 6.35
N ASN A 266 -7.63 -2.37 7.31
CA ASN A 266 -7.48 -0.95 7.60
C ASN A 266 -6.09 -0.60 8.17
N LEU A 267 -5.56 -1.44 9.08
CA LEU A 267 -4.34 -1.14 9.84
C LEU A 267 -3.07 -1.74 9.21
N GLY A 268 -3.18 -2.73 8.33
CA GLY A 268 -2.04 -3.45 7.77
C GLY A 268 -1.06 -2.55 7.01
N ILE A 269 -1.54 -1.48 6.36
CA ILE A 269 -0.67 -0.50 5.69
C ILE A 269 0.26 0.22 6.65
N LEU A 270 -0.20 0.50 7.87
CA LEU A 270 0.62 1.19 8.86
C LEU A 270 1.87 0.36 9.19
N ILE A 271 1.72 -0.96 9.27
CA ILE A 271 2.85 -1.87 9.49
C ILE A 271 3.75 -1.90 8.25
N TYR A 272 3.18 -1.96 7.04
CA TYR A 272 3.95 -1.91 5.80
C TYR A 272 4.83 -0.64 5.72
N VAL A 273 4.24 0.53 5.97
CA VAL A 273 4.96 1.82 5.95
C VAL A 273 6.03 1.87 7.04
N SER A 274 5.75 1.31 8.23
CA SER A 274 6.73 1.20 9.31
C SER A 274 7.95 0.35 8.90
N ILE A 275 7.74 -0.76 8.19
CA ILE A 275 8.81 -1.58 7.62
C ILE A 275 9.65 -0.76 6.63
N GLN A 276 9.02 0.06 5.77
CA GLN A 276 9.74 0.91 4.82
C GLN A 276 10.57 2.01 5.51
N LEU A 277 10.03 2.62 6.57
CA LEU A 277 10.75 3.60 7.38
C LEU A 277 11.95 2.95 8.10
N ALA A 278 11.77 1.74 8.64
CA ALA A 278 12.86 0.97 9.24
C ALA A 278 13.96 0.67 8.21
N MET A 279 13.61 0.18 7.02
CA MET A 279 14.57 -0.02 5.93
C MET A 279 15.34 1.26 5.63
N LYS A 280 14.64 2.38 5.47
CA LYS A 280 15.25 3.69 5.21
C LYS A 280 16.21 4.10 6.33
N TRP A 281 15.84 3.88 7.59
CA TRP A 281 16.72 4.12 8.74
C TRP A 281 18.04 3.35 8.62
N PHE A 282 17.97 2.05 8.32
CA PHE A 282 19.17 1.21 8.17
C PHE A 282 20.06 1.68 7.01
N LEU A 283 19.47 2.09 5.89
CA LEU A 283 20.21 2.66 4.75
C LEU A 283 20.91 3.97 5.13
N VAL A 284 20.27 4.83 5.92
CA VAL A 284 20.88 6.07 6.40
C VAL A 284 22.02 5.80 7.39
N LYS A 285 21.85 4.81 8.27
CA LYS A 285 22.90 4.39 9.23
C LYS A 285 24.13 3.83 8.51
N GLU A 286 23.93 2.96 7.52
CA GLU A 286 25.01 2.40 6.69
C GLU A 286 25.78 3.52 5.96
N LYS A 287 25.06 4.47 5.35
CA LYS A 287 25.68 5.61 4.68
C LYS A 287 26.53 6.48 5.62
N LYS A 288 26.09 6.68 6.87
CA LYS A 288 26.86 7.41 7.89
C LYS A 288 28.17 6.70 8.23
N LEU A 289 28.10 5.39 8.46
CA LEU A 289 29.27 4.56 8.75
C LEU A 289 30.28 4.58 7.59
N ARG A 290 29.79 4.53 6.35
CA ARG A 290 30.65 4.66 5.16
C ARG A 290 31.42 5.98 5.15
N LEU A 291 30.75 7.09 5.47
CA LEU A 291 31.39 8.40 5.46
C LEU A 291 32.41 8.56 6.59
N SER A 292 32.18 8.00 7.78
CA SER A 292 33.17 8.06 8.85
C SER A 292 34.46 7.32 8.48
N ILE A 293 34.35 6.12 7.88
CA ILE A 293 35.51 5.33 7.43
C ILE A 293 36.32 6.08 6.36
N VAL A 294 35.64 6.67 5.36
CA VAL A 294 36.32 7.46 4.30
C VAL A 294 37.04 8.67 4.89
N LEU A 295 36.42 9.37 5.84
CA LEU A 295 37.03 10.52 6.50
C LEU A 295 38.24 10.12 7.37
N GLU A 296 38.21 8.95 7.99
CA GLU A 296 39.35 8.40 8.74
C GLU A 296 40.52 8.04 7.82
N MET A 297 40.26 7.38 6.68
CA MET A 297 41.28 7.06 5.68
C MET A 297 41.90 8.33 5.09
N GLN A 298 41.10 9.35 4.79
CA GLN A 298 41.59 10.65 4.30
C GLN A 298 42.46 11.37 5.33
N LYS A 299 42.17 11.23 6.63
CA LYS A 299 43.01 11.78 7.70
C LYS A 299 44.34 11.04 7.83
N GLN A 300 44.34 9.72 7.66
CA GLN A 300 45.56 8.91 7.68
C GLN A 300 46.50 9.24 6.53
N HIS A 301 45.97 9.51 5.33
CA HIS A 301 46.79 9.84 4.15
C HIS A 301 47.36 11.27 4.16
N ARG A 302 46.89 12.13 5.07
CA ARG A 302 47.40 13.51 5.25
C ARG A 302 48.46 13.63 6.34
N ARG A 303 48.73 12.56 7.08
CA ARG A 303 49.79 12.48 8.10
C ARG A 303 51.00 11.77 7.51
#